data_AF-A0A660RFC7-F1
#
_entry.id   AF-A0A660RFC7-F1
#
_cell.length_a   1.000
_cell.length_b   1.000
_cell.length_c   1.000
_cell.angle_alpha   90.00
_cell.angle_beta   90.00
_cell.angle_gamma   90.00
#
_symmetry.space_group_name_H-M   'P 1'
#
loop_
_entity.id
_entity.type
_entity.pdbx_description
1 polymer ?
#
loop_
_entity_poly.entity_id
_entity_poly.type
_entity_poly.pdbx_seq_one_letter_code
_entity_poly.pdbx_strand_id
1 'polypeptide(L)' 'MVSKIKNEIEPSILLMKDSVIALNDEDSLEDLEKRVKIYAVEEDVERRRIKSRERLKVELLFRKKLYDLVKKFDFVVFM' A
#
# COMPACT_ATOMS: atom_id res chain seq x y z
N MET A 1 -20.41 9.06 -21.17
CA MET A 1 -19.67 7.78 -21.25
C MET A 1 -18.51 7.75 -20.23
N VAL A 2 -18.78 7.95 -18.93
CA VAL A 2 -17.72 8.00 -17.88
C VAL A 2 -17.86 6.88 -16.85
N SER A 3 -18.89 6.03 -16.97
CA SER A 3 -19.23 5.03 -15.95
C SER A 3 -18.58 3.65 -16.10
N LYS A 4 -17.82 3.39 -17.18
CA LYS A 4 -17.29 2.04 -17.46
C LYS A 4 -15.89 1.75 -16.88
N ILE A 5 -15.06 2.77 -16.63
CA ILE A 5 -13.66 2.56 -16.21
C ILE A 5 -13.55 2.08 -14.75
N LYS A 6 -14.59 2.30 -13.93
CA LYS A 6 -14.57 1.98 -12.49
C LYS A 6 -14.40 0.50 -12.15
N ASN A 7 -14.57 -0.41 -13.12
CA ASN A 7 -14.51 -1.86 -12.91
C ASN A 7 -13.32 -2.56 -13.56
N GLU A 8 -12.39 -1.83 -14.20
CA GLU A 8 -11.26 -2.45 -14.94
C GLU A 8 -9.90 -2.26 -14.27
N ILE A 9 -9.80 -1.40 -13.25
CA ILE A 9 -8.53 -1.10 -12.58
C ILE A 9 -8.62 -1.59 -11.13
N GLU A 10 -7.70 -2.47 -10.74
CA GLU A 10 -7.50 -2.89 -9.35
C GLU A 10 -6.36 -2.05 -8.72
N PRO A 11 -6.65 -0.89 -8.11
CA PRO A 11 -5.61 -0.04 -7.53
C PRO A 11 -4.97 -0.71 -6.32
N SER A 12 -3.65 -0.57 -6.23
CA SER A 12 -2.88 -0.93 -5.04
C SER A 12 -1.93 0.21 -4.67
N ILE A 13 -1.63 0.32 -3.38
CA ILE A 13 -0.71 1.30 -2.83
C ILE A 13 0.47 0.57 -2.21
N LEU A 14 1.68 1.02 -2.53
CA LEU A 14 2.91 0.54 -1.92
C LEU A 14 3.56 1.66 -1.13
N LEU A 15 3.67 1.47 0.19
CA LEU A 15 4.38 2.37 1.10
C LEU A 15 5.81 1.88 1.30
N MET A 16 6.78 2.78 1.14
CA MET A 16 8.20 2.48 1.29
C MET A 16 8.98 3.67 1.80
N LYS A 17 10.15 3.41 2.39
CA LYS A 17 11.04 4.43 2.97
C LYS A 17 10.30 5.32 3.97
N ASP A 18 9.96 6.53 3.56
CA ASP A 18 9.42 7.57 4.43
C ASP A 18 7.89 7.56 4.42
N SER A 19 7.27 7.07 3.34
CA SER A 19 5.81 7.04 3.21
C SER A 19 5.15 6.00 4.13
N VAL A 20 5.90 5.07 4.70
CA VAL A 20 5.39 4.15 5.75
C VAL A 20 4.93 4.91 7.01
N ILE A 21 5.30 6.18 7.18
CA ILE A 21 4.77 7.03 8.25
C ILE A 21 3.25 7.23 8.16
N ALA A 22 2.67 7.11 6.95
CA ALA A 22 1.23 7.21 6.73
C ALA A 22 0.46 6.13 7.52
N LEU A 23 1.10 5.00 7.84
CA LEU A 23 0.51 3.94 8.65
C LEU A 23 0.20 4.36 10.10
N ASN A 24 0.75 5.49 10.58
CA ASN A 24 0.40 6.03 11.90
C ASN A 24 -0.96 6.77 11.90
N ASP A 25 -1.47 7.15 10.72
CA ASP A 25 -2.73 7.88 10.53
C ASP A 25 -3.82 6.90 10.06
N GLU A 26 -4.35 6.13 11.01
CA GLU A 26 -5.28 5.03 10.73
C GLU A 26 -6.60 5.51 10.13
N ASP A 27 -7.13 6.63 10.64
CA ASP A 27 -8.42 7.18 10.21
C ASP A 27 -8.41 7.52 8.72
N SER A 28 -7.28 8.00 8.22
CA SER A 28 -7.10 8.33 6.80
C SER A 28 -6.98 7.08 5.90
N LEU A 29 -6.49 5.96 6.44
CA LEU A 29 -6.26 4.74 5.67
C LEU A 29 -7.41 3.74 5.75
N GLU A 30 -8.26 3.79 6.77
CA GLU A 30 -9.35 2.83 6.97
C GLU A 30 -10.36 2.85 5.81
N ASP A 31 -10.71 4.04 5.32
CA ASP A 31 -11.60 4.18 4.15
C ASP A 31 -10.92 3.77 2.84
N LEU A 32 -9.59 3.86 2.79
CA LEU A 32 -8.78 3.51 1.64
C LEU A 32 -8.64 1.99 1.53
N GLU A 33 -8.40 1.30 2.64
CA GLU A 33 -8.26 -0.17 2.73
C GLU A 33 -9.52 -0.90 2.24
N LYS A 34 -10.71 -0.30 2.40
CA LYS A 34 -11.97 -0.84 1.89
C LYS A 34 -12.06 -0.83 0.35
N ARG A 35 -11.16 -0.10 -0.32
CA ARG A 35 -11.21 0.17 -1.78
C ARG A 35 -9.95 -0.25 -2.51
N VAL A 36 -8.80 -0.30 -1.84
CA VAL A 36 -7.49 -0.58 -2.45
C VAL A 36 -6.70 -1.54 -1.59
N LYS A 37 -5.81 -2.32 -2.21
CA LYS A 37 -4.88 -3.17 -1.47
C LYS A 37 -3.66 -2.36 -1.05
N ILE A 38 -3.30 -2.41 0.23
CA ILE A 38 -2.18 -1.65 0.79
C ILE A 38 -1.03 -2.59 1.13
N TYR A 39 0.13 -2.26 0.59
CA TYR A 39 1.39 -2.94 0.83
C TYR A 39 2.36 -2.00 1.55
N ALA A 40 3.19 -2.52 2.44
CA ALA A 40 4.27 -1.75 3.05
C ALA A 40 5.55 -2.56 3.11
N VAL A 41 6.70 -1.91 2.88
CA VAL A 41 8.01 -2.55 3.00
C VAL A 41 8.33 -2.78 4.48
N GLU A 42 8.45 -4.04 4.87
CA GLU A 42 8.62 -4.47 6.26
C GLU A 42 9.85 -3.83 6.91
N GLU A 43 10.99 -3.83 6.20
CA GLU A 43 12.24 -3.27 6.72
C GLU A 43 12.13 -1.76 6.99
N ASP A 44 11.31 -1.03 6.22
CA ASP A 44 11.09 0.40 6.41
C ASP A 44 10.13 0.68 7.58
N VAL A 45 9.09 -0.15 7.75
CA VAL A 45 8.16 -0.12 8.88
C VAL A 45 8.90 -0.35 10.20
N GLU A 46 9.75 -1.38 10.26
CA GLU A 46 10.57 -1.70 11.43
C GLU A 46 11.58 -0.58 11.74
N ARG A 47 12.29 -0.09 10.71
CA ARG A 47 13.28 0.99 10.86
C ARG A 47 12.66 2.25 11.46
N ARG A 48 11.43 2.57 11.07
CA ARG A 48 10.69 3.74 11.60
C ARG A 48 9.93 3.45 12.89
N ARG A 49 10.02 2.24 13.44
CA ARG A 49 9.32 1.80 14.65
C ARG A 49 7.82 2.07 14.59
N ILE A 50 7.24 1.92 13.39
CA ILE A 50 5.81 2.04 13.18
C ILE A 50 5.16 0.88 13.93
N LYS A 51 4.32 1.19 14.91
CA LYS A 51 3.57 0.16 15.61
C LYS A 51 2.43 -0.26 14.69
N SER A 52 2.58 -1.41 14.04
CA SER A 52 1.45 -2.03 13.33
C SER A 52 0.31 -2.18 14.34
N ARG A 53 -0.79 -1.47 14.11
CA ARG A 53 -2.00 -1.55 14.92
C ARG A 53 -2.93 -2.52 14.20
N GLU A 54 -3.49 -3.46 14.95
CA GLU A 54 -4.24 -4.64 14.45
C GLU A 54 -5.45 -4.31 13.56
N ARG A 55 -5.83 -3.04 13.43
CA ARG A 55 -7.03 -2.60 12.71
C ARG A 55 -6.83 -2.43 11.20
N LEU A 56 -5.62 -2.12 10.74
CA LEU A 56 -5.33 -1.92 9.33
C LEU A 56 -4.87 -3.22 8.65
N LYS A 57 -5.55 -3.66 7.59
CA LYS A 57 -5.08 -4.78 6.73
C LYS A 57 -4.02 -4.29 5.76
N VAL A 58 -2.81 -4.17 6.27
CA VAL A 58 -1.61 -3.87 5.48
C VAL A 58 -0.82 -5.15 5.26
N GLU A 59 -0.53 -5.48 4.00
CA GLU A 59 0.34 -6.60 3.66
C GLU A 59 1.80 -6.16 3.75
N LEU A 60 2.52 -6.69 4.74
CA LEU A 60 3.96 -6.45 4.90
C LEU A 60 4.74 -7.26 3.86
N LEU A 61 5.64 -6.58 3.15
CA LEU A 61 6.47 -7.17 2.12
C LEU A 61 7.95 -6.99 2.45
N PHE A 62 8.68 -8.10 2.41
CA PHE A 62 10.13 -8.06 2.34
C PHE A 62 10.59 -7.33 1.07
N ARG A 63 11.62 -6.50 1.20
CA ARG A 63 12.20 -5.74 0.08
C ARG A 63 12.55 -6.61 -1.14
N LYS A 64 12.98 -7.85 -0.93
CA LYS A 64 13.29 -8.80 -2.02
C LYS A 64 12.10 -9.15 -2.90
N LYS A 65 10.86 -9.05 -2.39
CA LYS A 65 9.62 -9.36 -3.13
C LYS A 65 9.04 -8.16 -3.89
N LEU A 66 9.62 -6.96 -3.73
CA LEU A 66 9.14 -5.75 -4.40
C LEU A 66 9.13 -5.89 -5.92
N TYR A 67 10.19 -6.49 -6.48
CA TYR A 67 10.31 -6.68 -7.92
C TYR A 67 9.21 -7.59 -8.46
N ASP A 68 8.90 -8.67 -7.75
CA ASP A 68 7.84 -9.61 -8.12
C ASP A 68 6.45 -9.00 -7.97
N LEU A 69 6.25 -8.10 -7.00
CA LEU A 69 5.01 -7.33 -6.86
C LEU A 69 4.84 -6.38 -8.05
N VAL A 70 5.82 -5.49 -8.27
CA VAL A 70 5.75 -4.42 -9.27
C VAL A 70 5.50 -4.96 -10.68
N LYS A 71 6.06 -6.12 -11.02
CA LYS A 71 5.85 -6.80 -12.30
C LYS A 71 4.40 -7.19 -12.61
N LYS A 72 3.54 -7.29 -11.60
CA LYS A 72 2.13 -7.66 -11.76
C LYS A 72 1.26 -6.48 -12.20
N PHE A 73 1.78 -5.26 -12.14
CA PHE A 73 1.05 -4.04 -12.47
C PHE A 73 1.41 -3.59 -13.88
N ASP A 74 0.38 -3.20 -14.65
CA ASP A 74 0.56 -2.65 -16.00
C ASP A 74 1.30 -1.31 -15.98
N PHE A 75 1.15 -0.54 -14.91
CA PHE A 75 1.85 0.72 -14.70
C PHE A 75 2.06 1.00 -13.21
N VAL A 76 3.08 1.80 -12.90
CA VAL A 76 3.36 2.28 -11.54
C VAL A 76 3.50 3.79 -11.59
N VAL A 77 2.81 4.47 -10.68
CA VAL A 77 2.92 5.92 -10.49
C VAL A 77 3.68 6.16 -9.18
N PHE A 78 4.76 6.95 -9.25
CA PHE A 78 5.48 7.42 -8.08
C PHE A 78 4.94 8.79 -7.69
N MET A 79 4.59 8.95 -6.41
CA MET A 79 4.12 10.21 -5.83
C MET A 79 5.06 10.65 -4.70
#